data_AF-G3IJN6-F1
#
_entry.id   AF-G3IJN6-F1
#
_cell.length_a   1.000
_cell.length_b   1.000
_cell.length_c   1.000
_cell.angle_alpha   90.00
_cell.angle_beta   90.00
_cell.angle_gamma   90.00
#
_symmetry.space_group_name_H-M   'P 1'
#
loop_
_entity.id
_entity.type
_entity.pdbx_description
1 polymer ?
#
loop_
_entity_poly.entity_id
_entity_poly.type
_entity_poly.pdbx_seq_one_letter_code
_entity_poly.pdbx_strand_id
1 'polypeptide(L)'
;MTQLGLIDIYRTFHPNTKEYTFFSAPHGTFSKIDHIHGNIANLHRYKTIEINPCILSGHHALKYEFNSNTNCRKSTNSQNLITPNCTIPR
;
A
#
# COMPACT_ATOMS: atom_id res chain seq x y z
N MET A 1 -18.10 -5.77 9.64
CA MET A 1 -18.44 -5.01 8.41
C MET A 1 -17.73 -5.65 7.23
N THR A 2 -18.41 -6.53 6.50
CA THR A 2 -17.91 -7.20 5.27
C THR A 2 -19.05 -7.35 4.26
N GLN A 3 -19.89 -6.33 4.12
CA GLN A 3 -21.09 -6.40 3.26
C GLN A 3 -20.76 -6.52 1.76
N LEU A 4 -19.52 -6.18 1.35
CA LEU A 4 -19.00 -6.31 -0.01
C LEU A 4 -17.90 -7.39 -0.17
N GLY A 5 -17.62 -8.17 0.89
CA GLY A 5 -16.53 -9.17 0.86
C GLY A 5 -15.12 -8.58 0.70
N LEU A 6 -14.97 -7.26 0.91
CA LEU A 6 -13.69 -6.57 0.89
C LEU A 6 -13.10 -6.48 2.30
N ILE A 7 -11.78 -6.65 2.40
CA ILE A 7 -11.01 -6.54 3.64
C ILE A 7 -9.86 -5.55 3.47
N ASP A 8 -9.42 -4.91 4.56
CA ASP A 8 -8.15 -4.17 4.58
C ASP A 8 -7.01 -5.17 4.45
N ILE A 9 -6.34 -5.13 3.30
CA ILE A 9 -5.32 -6.12 2.96
C ILE A 9 -4.09 -5.90 3.83
N TYR A 10 -3.66 -4.66 4.03
CA TYR A 10 -2.50 -4.38 4.86
C TYR A 10 -2.72 -4.90 6.29
N ARG A 11 -3.91 -4.65 6.88
CA ARG A 11 -4.21 -5.12 8.24
C ARG A 11 -4.20 -6.64 8.33
N THR A 12 -4.59 -7.32 7.26
CA THR A 12 -4.61 -8.79 7.20
C THR A 12 -3.20 -9.38 7.21
N PHE A 13 -2.24 -8.76 6.53
CA PHE A 13 -0.84 -9.18 6.54
C PHE A 13 -0.08 -8.71 7.79
N HIS A 14 -0.48 -7.57 8.37
CA HIS A 14 0.21 -6.91 9.49
C HIS A 14 -0.75 -6.61 10.66
N PRO A 15 -1.32 -7.64 11.31
CA PRO A 15 -2.40 -7.45 12.28
C PRO A 15 -1.97 -6.63 13.50
N ASN A 16 -0.72 -6.80 13.95
CA ASN A 16 -0.18 -6.16 15.15
C ASN A 16 0.67 -4.93 14.86
N THR A 17 0.99 -4.66 13.59
CA THR A 17 1.87 -3.56 13.21
C THR A 17 1.13 -2.22 13.26
N LYS A 18 1.77 -1.24 13.90
CA LYS A 18 1.33 0.16 13.94
C LYS A 18 2.26 1.00 13.08
N GLU A 19 2.06 0.95 11.77
CA GLU A 19 2.66 1.88 10.81
C GLU A 19 1.64 2.96 10.41
N TYR A 20 2.17 4.10 9.99
CA TYR A 20 1.41 5.28 9.64
C TYR A 20 1.75 5.71 8.23
N THR A 21 0.77 6.28 7.53
CA THR A 21 0.98 6.79 6.17
C THR A 21 1.08 8.29 6.13
N PHE A 22 0.64 9.01 7.17
CA PHE A 22 0.56 10.46 7.16
C PHE A 22 0.98 11.07 8.50
N PHE A 23 1.62 12.23 8.45
CA PHE A 23 1.91 13.07 9.60
C PHE A 23 1.15 14.39 9.51
N SER A 24 0.39 14.71 10.56
CA SER A 24 -0.31 15.99 10.68
C SER A 24 0.50 16.96 11.54
N ALA A 25 1.17 17.93 10.91
CA ALA A 25 1.96 18.92 11.64
C ALA A 25 1.14 19.77 12.63
N PRO A 26 -0.08 20.26 12.32
CA PRO A 26 -0.87 21.05 13.28
C PRO A 26 -1.26 20.29 14.55
N HIS A 27 -1.37 18.96 14.46
CA HIS A 27 -1.78 18.11 15.57
C HIS A 27 -0.62 17.31 16.18
N GLY A 28 0.56 17.31 15.55
CA GLY A 28 1.71 16.50 15.96
C GLY A 28 1.44 15.00 15.96
N THR A 29 0.47 14.51 15.17
CA THR A 29 0.02 13.13 15.19
C THR A 29 0.33 12.38 13.91
N PHE A 30 0.56 11.08 14.04
CA PHE A 30 0.66 10.15 12.93
C PHE A 30 -0.65 9.41 12.75
N SER A 31 -1.09 9.30 11.50
CA SER A 31 -2.34 8.66 11.12
C SER A 31 -2.12 7.71 9.95
N LYS A 32 -2.90 6.64 9.91
CA LYS A 32 -2.98 5.76 8.75
C LYS A 32 -4.30 6.02 8.01
N ILE A 33 -4.23 6.88 6.99
CA ILE A 33 -5.40 7.31 6.22
C ILE A 33 -5.50 6.63 4.86
N ASP A 34 -4.40 6.03 4.38
CA ASP A 34 -4.35 5.33 3.11
C ASP A 34 -4.59 3.83 3.34
N HIS A 35 -5.74 3.32 2.89
CA HIS A 35 -6.14 1.91 3.04
C HIS A 35 -6.31 1.25 1.67
N ILE A 36 -5.82 0.02 1.54
CA ILE A 36 -6.09 -0.83 0.37
C ILE A 36 -7.12 -1.86 0.77
N HIS A 37 -8.23 -1.87 0.04
CA HIS A 37 -9.27 -2.88 0.16
C HIS A 37 -9.10 -3.92 -0.94
N GLY A 38 -9.21 -5.20 -0.58
CA GLY A 38 -9.14 -6.31 -1.52
C GLY A 38 -10.22 -7.33 -1.24
N ASN A 39 -10.59 -8.09 -2.25
CA ASN A 39 -11.51 -9.22 -2.08
C ASN A 39 -10.81 -10.34 -1.31
N ILE A 40 -11.46 -10.86 -0.26
CA ILE A 40 -10.97 -11.98 0.53
C ILE A 40 -10.55 -13.19 -0.31
N ALA A 41 -11.27 -13.48 -1.41
CA ALA A 41 -10.95 -14.58 -2.31
C ALA A 41 -9.59 -14.42 -3.03
N ASN A 42 -9.15 -13.17 -3.23
CA ASN A 42 -7.92 -12.85 -3.94
C ASN A 42 -6.74 -12.57 -2.99
N LEU A 43 -6.90 -12.79 -1.68
CA LEU A 43 -5.85 -12.50 -0.70
C LEU A 43 -4.55 -13.26 -0.98
N HIS A 44 -4.65 -14.51 -1.42
CA HIS A 44 -3.51 -15.37 -1.77
C HIS A 44 -2.65 -14.83 -2.94
N ARG A 45 -3.17 -13.87 -3.70
CA ARG A 45 -2.46 -13.27 -4.84
C ARG A 45 -1.50 -12.18 -4.40
N TYR A 46 -1.61 -11.65 -3.19
CA TYR A 46 -0.70 -10.64 -2.66
C TYR A 46 0.54 -11.34 -2.08
N LYS A 47 1.72 -10.91 -2.51
CA LYS A 47 3.00 -11.48 -2.10
C LYS A 47 3.64 -10.65 -0.99
N THR A 48 3.71 -9.34 -1.19
CA THR A 48 4.25 -8.38 -0.21
C THR A 48 3.38 -7.14 -0.19
N ILE A 49 3.28 -6.52 0.98
CA ILE A 49 2.59 -5.24 1.18
C ILE A 49 3.40 -4.43 2.18
N GLU A 50 3.82 -3.24 1.77
CA GLU A 50 4.78 -2.40 2.49
C GLU A 50 4.36 -0.93 2.43
N ILE A 51 4.73 -0.17 3.47
CA ILE A 51 4.60 1.29 3.50
C ILE A 51 5.99 1.89 3.30
N ASN A 52 6.17 2.62 2.21
CA ASN A 52 7.43 3.24 1.85
C ASN A 52 7.37 4.75 2.08
N PRO A 53 8.29 5.35 2.85
CA PRO A 53 8.34 6.80 3.01
C PRO A 53 8.57 7.49 1.67
N CYS A 54 7.88 8.62 1.48
CA CYS A 54 7.99 9.45 0.29
C CYS A 54 8.38 10.86 0.70
N ILE A 55 9.43 11.40 0.09
CA ILE A 55 9.88 12.79 0.32
C ILE A 55 9.07 13.81 -0.47
N LEU A 56 8.39 13.38 -1.55
CA LEU A 56 7.66 14.27 -2.45
C LEU A 56 6.24 14.61 -1.93
N SER A 57 5.76 13.88 -0.94
CA SER A 57 4.42 14.04 -0.37
C SER A 57 4.49 13.90 1.15
N GLY A 58 3.57 14.54 1.87
CA GLY A 58 3.36 14.26 3.29
C GLY A 58 2.79 12.86 3.56
N HIS A 59 2.55 12.06 2.51
CA HIS A 59 2.06 10.70 2.57
C HIS A 59 3.14 9.69 2.19
N HIS A 60 3.25 8.62 2.98
CA HIS A 60 4.01 7.42 2.64
C HIS A 60 3.26 6.65 1.55
N ALA A 61 4.00 6.13 0.58
CA ALA A 61 3.45 5.33 -0.49
C ALA A 61 3.17 3.91 0.00
N LEU A 62 1.96 3.41 -0.25
CA LEU A 62 1.60 2.03 0.02
C LEU A 62 1.90 1.18 -1.23
N LYS A 63 2.78 0.19 -1.10
CA LYS A 63 3.22 -0.68 -2.19
C LYS A 63 2.73 -2.10 -1.95
N TYR A 64 2.29 -2.77 -3.01
CA TYR A 64 2.00 -4.20 -2.97
C TYR A 64 2.53 -4.91 -4.21
N GLU A 65 2.96 -6.14 -4.04
CA GLU A 65 3.37 -7.04 -5.12
C GLU A 65 2.35 -8.18 -5.24
N PHE A 66 2.02 -8.55 -6.47
CA PHE A 66 1.19 -9.73 -6.74
C PHE A 66 2.05 -10.92 -7.15
N ASN A 67 1.64 -12.11 -6.73
CA ASN A 67 2.12 -13.35 -7.33
C ASN A 67 1.57 -13.44 -8.77
N SER A 68 2.45 -13.39 -9.77
CA SER A 68 2.07 -13.45 -11.17
C SER A 68 1.88 -14.91 -11.61
N ASN A 69 0.67 -15.43 -11.47
CA ASN A 69 0.17 -16.49 -12.34
C ASN A 69 -0.26 -15.81 -13.66
N THR A 70 0.29 -16.27 -14.79
CA THR A 70 0.38 -15.62 -16.12
C THR A 70 -0.93 -15.20 -16.82
N ASN A 71 -2.06 -15.10 -16.12
CA ASN A 71 -3.37 -14.71 -16.65
C ASN A 71 -3.83 -13.32 -16.17
N CYS A 72 -2.93 -12.40 -15.83
CA CYS A 72 -3.29 -10.98 -15.75
C CYS A 72 -3.42 -10.43 -17.19
N ARG A 73 -4.66 -10.38 -17.70
CA ARG A 73 -5.01 -9.59 -18.89
C ARG A 73 -4.46 -8.18 -18.66
N LYS A 74 -3.41 -7.80 -19.39
CA LYS A 74 -2.74 -6.50 -19.25
C LYS A 74 -3.80 -5.40 -19.37
N SER A 75 -4.20 -4.81 -18.26
CA SER A 75 -4.93 -3.54 -18.31
C SER A 75 -3.88 -2.49 -18.64
N THR A 76 -3.89 -2.02 -19.89
CA THR A 76 -3.16 -0.83 -20.31
C THR A 76 -3.76 0.37 -19.60
N ASN A 77 -3.11 0.78 -18.51
CA ASN A 77 -2.98 2.18 -18.11
C ASN A 77 -1.59 2.32 -17.46
N SER A 78 -0.57 2.32 -18.31
CA SER A 78 0.75 2.80 -17.97
C SER A 78 0.67 4.31 -17.75
N GLN A 79 0.26 4.72 -16.55
CA GLN A 79 0.68 6.03 -16.04
C GLN A 79 2.04 5.81 -15.39
N ASN A 80 3.07 6.34 -16.04
CA ASN A 80 4.45 6.30 -15.59
C ASN A 80 4.55 6.99 -14.22
N LEU A 81 4.45 6.22 -13.14
CA LEU A 81 4.90 6.67 -11.83
C LEU A 81 6.43 6.60 -11.87
N ILE A 82 7.06 7.75 -12.09
CA ILE A 82 8.50 7.92 -11.91
C ILE A 82 8.81 7.49 -10.49
N THR A 83 9.48 6.36 -10.31
CA THR A 83 10.08 5.98 -9.03
C THR A 83 11.42 6.70 -8.94
N PRO A 84 11.58 7.78 -8.14
CA PRO A 84 12.91 8.21 -7.79
C PRO A 84 13.48 7.15 -6.86
N ASN A 85 14.37 6.32 -7.38
CA ASN A 85 15.33 5.59 -6.56
C ASN A 85 16.20 6.63 -5.85
N CYS A 86 15.79 7.07 -4.67
CA CYS A 86 16.62 7.91 -3.79
C CYS A 86 17.35 7.00 -2.81
N THR A 87 18.52 6.53 -3.24
CA THR A 87 19.54 5.99 -2.34
C THR A 87 20.16 7.15 -1.59
N ILE A 88 20.19 7.08 -0.25
CA ILE A 88 20.80 8.07 0.63
C ILE A 88 22.33 7.94 0.56
N PRO A 89 23.12 8.98 0.23
CA PRO A 89 24.50 9.06 0.70
C PRO A 89 24.53 9.51 2.16
N ARG A 90 25.43 8.86 2.89
CA ARG A 90 25.64 8.86 4.35
C ARG A 90 25.56 10.21 5.05
#